data_AF-F9H9Z6-F1
#
_entry.id   AF-F9H9Z6-F1
#
_cell.length_a   1.000
_cell.length_b   1.000
_cell.length_c   1.000
_cell.angle_alpha   90.00
_cell.angle_beta   90.00
_cell.angle_gamma   90.00
#
_symmetry.space_group_name_H-M   'P 1'
#
loop_
_entity.id
_entity.type
_entity.pdbx_description
1 polymer ?
#
loop_
_entity_poly.entity_id
_entity_poly.type
_entity_poly.pdbx_seq_one_letter_code
_entity_poly.pdbx_strand_id
1 'polypeptide(L)'
;EQIVRDIFGIVKEDGNRQFLTAYIEIPKKNGKSELAAAIALYLLYADNEASAEVYGAACDRNQASIVFDVAKQMVLMSRPLEKRSK
;
A
#
# COMPACT_ATOMS: atom_id res chain seq x y z
N GLU A 1 -3.40 0.74 12.87
CA GLU A 1 -2.52 -0.41 13.16
C GLU A 1 -3.22 -1.74 12.89
N GLN A 2 -4.40 -1.98 13.49
CA GLN A 2 -5.12 -3.26 13.38
C GLN A 2 -5.28 -3.79 11.95
N ILE A 3 -5.77 -2.97 11.01
CA ILE A 3 -5.95 -3.37 9.60
C ILE A 3 -4.67 -3.95 8.99
N VAL A 4 -3.53 -3.26 9.13
CA VAL A 4 -2.26 -3.67 8.53
C VAL A 4 -1.74 -4.93 9.23
N ARG A 5 -1.84 -5.00 10.57
CA ARG A 5 -1.39 -6.16 11.34
C ARG A 5 -2.18 -7.42 10.99
N ASP A 6 -3.49 -7.31 10.82
CA ASP A 6 -4.33 -8.47 10.55
C ASP A 6 -4.12 -9.01 9.12
N ILE A 7 -3.84 -8.12 8.15
CA ILE A 7 -3.58 -8.50 6.75
C ILE A 7 -2.16 -9.06 6.57
N PHE A 8 -1.15 -8.40 7.14
CA PHE A 8 0.27 -8.73 6.89
C PHE A 8 0.93 -9.54 8.00
N GLY A 9 0.40 -9.52 9.22
CA GLY A 9 1.00 -10.14 10.40
C GLY A 9 0.61 -11.60 10.64
N ILE A 10 -0.44 -12.09 9.96
CA ILE A 10 -0.86 -13.49 10.06
C ILE A 10 -0.24 -14.27 8.89
N VAL A 11 0.77 -15.08 9.21
CA VAL A 11 1.53 -15.92 8.27
C VAL A 11 1.28 -17.40 8.52
N LYS A 12 1.32 -18.18 7.45
CA LYS A 12 1.29 -19.64 7.50
C LYS A 12 2.65 -20.19 7.95
N GLU A 13 2.72 -21.49 8.21
CA GLU A 13 3.95 -22.19 8.59
C GLU A 13 5.06 -22.11 7.54
N ASP A 14 4.70 -21.92 6.27
CA ASP A 14 5.64 -21.74 5.14
C ASP A 14 6.22 -20.32 5.05
N GLY A 15 5.81 -19.40 5.95
CA GLY A 15 6.25 -18.01 5.98
C GLY A 15 5.47 -17.08 5.03
N ASN A 16 4.53 -17.60 4.25
CA ASN A 16 3.70 -16.77 3.37
C ASN A 16 2.49 -16.19 4.11
N ARG A 17 1.96 -15.08 3.61
CA ARG A 17 0.73 -14.48 4.13
C ARG A 17 -0.44 -15.46 4.05
N GLN A 18 -1.21 -15.54 5.15
CA GLN A 18 -2.40 -16.38 5.16
C GLN A 18 -3.54 -15.76 4.33
N PHE A 19 -3.69 -14.43 4.41
CA PHE A 19 -4.72 -13.68 3.69
C PHE A 19 -4.11 -12.95 2.50
N LEU A 20 -4.68 -13.20 1.31
CA LEU A 20 -4.27 -12.54 0.06
C LEU A 20 -5.24 -11.44 -0.36
N THR A 21 -6.47 -11.48 0.17
CA THR A 21 -7.54 -10.52 -0.15
C THR A 21 -8.13 -10.00 1.15
N ALA A 22 -8.31 -8.68 1.22
CA ALA A 22 -8.96 -8.02 2.35
C ALA A 22 -10.04 -7.07 1.83
N TYR A 23 -11.18 -7.06 2.51
CA TYR A 23 -12.24 -6.08 2.31
C TYR A 23 -12.28 -5.16 3.52
N ILE A 24 -12.18 -3.86 3.28
CA ILE A 24 -12.06 -2.86 4.34
C ILE A 24 -13.05 -1.74 4.06
N GLU A 25 -13.90 -1.45 5.04
CA GLU A 25 -14.81 -0.32 4.99
C GLU A 25 -14.25 0.83 5.84
N ILE A 26 -13.98 1.96 5.19
CA ILE A 26 -13.47 3.16 5.84
C ILE A 26 -14.40 4.32 5.48
N PRO A 27 -14.99 5.02 6.46
CA PRO A 27 -15.86 6.13 6.18
C PRO A 27 -15.08 7.33 5.62
N LYS A 28 -15.81 8.27 5.01
CA LYS A 28 -15.23 9.43 4.34
C LYS A 28 -14.43 10.27 5.34
N LYS A 29 -13.28 10.81 4.91
CA LYS A 29 -12.33 11.62 5.70
C LYS A 29 -11.51 10.87 6.77
N ASN A 30 -11.55 9.54 6.82
CA ASN A 30 -10.71 8.73 7.72
C ASN A 30 -9.40 8.24 7.06
N GLY A 31 -8.79 9.04 6.19
CA GLY A 31 -7.46 8.73 5.68
C GLY A 31 -7.36 7.50 4.75
N LYS A 32 -8.45 7.15 4.04
CA LYS A 32 -8.48 5.92 3.21
C LYS A 32 -7.47 5.94 2.06
N SER A 33 -7.23 7.11 1.47
CA SER A 33 -6.32 7.25 0.33
C SER A 33 -4.87 7.15 0.80
N GLU A 34 -4.58 7.69 1.97
CA GLU A 34 -3.31 7.63 2.66
C GLU A 34 -2.98 6.19 3.05
N LEU A 35 -3.94 5.46 3.60
CA LEU A 35 -3.75 4.04 3.92
C LEU A 35 -3.48 3.21 2.67
N ALA A 36 -4.24 3.42 1.58
CA ALA A 36 -4.03 2.72 0.33
C ALA A 36 -2.65 3.01 -0.28
N ALA A 37 -2.21 4.28 -0.26
CA ALA A 37 -0.89 4.69 -0.72
C ALA A 37 0.24 4.05 0.09
N ALA A 38 0.11 4.01 1.42
CA ALA A 38 1.10 3.38 2.29
C ALA A 38 1.21 1.87 2.04
N ILE A 39 0.09 1.16 1.87
CA ILE A 39 0.07 -0.26 1.54
C ILE A 39 0.73 -0.51 0.18
N ALA A 40 0.41 0.31 -0.82
CA ALA A 40 1.00 0.18 -2.16
C ALA A 40 2.53 0.35 -2.13
N LEU A 41 3.03 1.36 -1.41
CA LEU A 41 4.47 1.59 -1.27
C LEU A 41 5.17 0.48 -0.47
N TYR A 42 4.51 -0.06 0.55
CA TYR A 42 5.03 -1.19 1.33
C TYR A 42 5.21 -2.42 0.44
N LEU A 43 4.17 -2.79 -0.31
CA LEU A 43 4.22 -3.90 -1.27
C LEU A 43 5.30 -3.68 -2.34
N LEU A 44 5.45 -2.46 -2.83
CA LEU A 44 6.41 -2.14 -3.89
C LEU A 44 7.87 -2.14 -3.43
N TYR A 45 8.17 -1.64 -2.22
CA TYR A 45 9.55 -1.40 -1.78
C TYR A 45 10.03 -2.20 -0.57
N ALA A 46 9.13 -2.82 0.19
CA ALA A 46 9.43 -3.41 1.49
C ALA A 46 9.00 -4.88 1.62
N ASP A 47 8.29 -5.43 0.65
CA ASP A 47 7.76 -6.79 0.70
C ASP A 47 8.71 -7.88 0.17
N ASN A 48 9.93 -7.49 -0.20
CA ASN A 48 11.00 -8.36 -0.72
C ASN A 48 10.60 -9.19 -1.96
N GLU A 49 9.55 -8.82 -2.66
CA GLU A 49 9.17 -9.44 -3.93
C GLU A 49 9.94 -8.80 -5.09
N ALA A 50 10.61 -9.65 -5.88
CA ALA A 50 11.40 -9.18 -7.02
C ALA A 50 10.48 -8.67 -8.13
N SER A 51 10.74 -7.46 -8.63
CA SER A 51 9.95 -6.82 -9.69
C SER A 51 8.44 -6.75 -9.37
N ALA A 52 8.09 -6.40 -8.13
CA ALA A 52 6.70 -6.27 -7.71
C ALA A 52 5.95 -5.24 -8.57
N GLU A 53 4.76 -5.63 -9.04
CA GLU A 53 3.84 -4.75 -9.75
C GLU A 53 2.60 -4.47 -8.89
N VAL A 54 2.39 -3.20 -8.55
CA VAL A 54 1.27 -2.78 -7.70
C VAL A 54 0.32 -1.91 -8.51
N TYR A 55 -0.93 -2.36 -8.63
CA TYR A 55 -1.97 -1.69 -9.40
C TYR A 55 -2.97 -0.98 -8.48
N GLY A 56 -3.21 0.31 -8.74
CA GLY A 56 -4.26 1.09 -8.11
C GLY A 56 -5.45 1.28 -9.05
N ALA A 57 -6.63 0.77 -8.67
CA ALA A 57 -7.84 0.90 -9.46
C ALA A 57 -8.92 1.70 -8.71
N ALA A 58 -9.65 2.54 -9.44
CA ALA A 58 -10.79 3.29 -8.94
C ALA A 58 -11.82 3.47 -10.05
N CYS A 59 -13.03 3.91 -9.69
CA CYS A 59 -14.13 4.15 -10.64
C CYS A 59 -13.81 5.26 -11.66
N ASP A 60 -12.96 6.22 -11.29
CA ASP A 60 -12.50 7.31 -12.17
C ASP A 60 -10.99 7.51 -12.05
N ARG A 61 -10.36 7.94 -13.14
CA ARG A 61 -8.92 8.24 -13.20
C ARG A 61 -8.53 9.30 -12.18
N ASN A 62 -9.36 10.34 -11.99
CA ASN A 62 -9.08 11.38 -11.01
C ASN A 62 -9.01 10.81 -9.58
N GLN A 63 -9.85 9.82 -9.26
CA GLN A 63 -9.83 9.16 -7.96
C GLN A 63 -8.59 8.28 -7.78
N ALA A 64 -8.17 7.58 -8.84
CA ALA A 64 -6.94 6.80 -8.82
C ALA A 64 -5.71 7.71 -8.66
N SER A 65 -5.70 8.87 -9.33
CA SER A 65 -4.62 9.87 -9.23
C SER A 65 -4.42 10.37 -7.81
N ILE A 66 -5.49 10.54 -7.01
CA ILE A 66 -5.36 10.97 -5.60
C ILE A 66 -4.45 10.01 -4.81
N VAL A 67 -4.64 8.69 -4.94
CA VAL A 67 -3.82 7.71 -4.21
C VAL A 67 -2.37 7.74 -4.69
N PHE A 68 -2.17 7.88 -6.00
CA PHE A 68 -0.84 7.98 -6.58
C PHE A 68 -0.10 9.24 -6.12
N ASP A 69 -0.75 10.40 -6.13
CA ASP A 69 -0.16 11.66 -5.72
C ASP A 69 0.23 11.63 -4.25
N VAL A 70 -0.62 11.06 -3.39
CA VAL A 70 -0.31 10.84 -1.97
C VAL A 70 0.91 9.91 -1.81
N ALA A 71 0.97 8.80 -2.56
CA ALA A 71 2.13 7.91 -2.54
C ALA A 71 3.42 8.62 -2.99
N LYS A 72 3.35 9.41 -4.06
CA LYS A 72 4.48 10.21 -4.54
C LYS A 72 4.97 11.19 -3.46
N GLN A 73 4.06 11.88 -2.77
CA GLN A 73 4.45 12.77 -1.67
C GLN A 73 5.12 11.98 -0.53
N MET A 74 4.60 10.80 -0.16
CA MET A 74 5.24 9.94 0.86
C MET A 74 6.66 9.53 0.48
N VAL A 75 6.91 9.22 -0.80
CA VAL A 75 8.25 8.91 -1.31
C VAL A 75 9.17 10.12 -1.20
N LEU A 76 8.72 11.30 -1.64
CA LEU A 76 9.51 12.54 -1.59
C LEU A 76 9.85 12.98 -0.15
N MET A 77 8.97 12.71 0.81
CA MET A 77 9.24 12.99 2.22
C MET A 77 10.18 11.97 2.88
N SER A 78 10.44 10.82 2.24
CA SER A 78 11.23 9.73 2.79
C SER A 78 12.51 9.51 1.99
N ARG A 79 13.63 10.00 2.53
CA ARG A 79 14.96 9.88 1.89
C ARG A 79 15.35 8.45 1.47
N PRO A 80 15.02 7.37 2.24
CA PRO A 80 15.25 6.01 1.79
C PRO A 80 14.42 5.61 0.57
N LEU A 81 13.14 6.00 0.52
CA LEU A 81 12.26 5.67 -0.60
C LEU A 81 12.63 6.46 -1.86
N GLU A 82 12.93 7.75 -1.71
CA GLU A 82 13.38 8.60 -2.81
C GLU A 82 14.64 8.05 -3.50
N LYS A 83 15.56 7.44 -2.74
CA LYS A 83 16.74 6.77 -3.31
C LYS A 83 16.39 5.51 -4.10
N ARG A 84 15.32 4.79 -3.71
CA ARG A 84 14.87 3.54 -4.33
C ARG A 84 13.96 3.76 -5.54
N SER A 85 13.33 4.93 -5.63
CA SER A 85 12.39 5.31 -6.70
C SER A 85 13.04 6.00 -7.91
N LYS A 86 14.35 5.84 -8.09
CA LYS A 86 15.12 6.46 -9.19
C LYS A 86 15.25 5.57 -10.39
#